data_AF-A0A0Q8ET65-F1
#
_entry.id   AF-A0A0Q8ET65-F1
#
_cell.length_a   1.000
_cell.length_b   1.000
_cell.length_c   1.000
_cell.angle_alpha   90.00
_cell.angle_beta   90.00
_cell.angle_gamma   90.00
#
_symmetry.space_group_name_H-M   'P 1'
#
loop_
_entity.id
_entity.type
_entity.pdbx_description
1 polymer ?
#
loop_
_entity_poly.entity_id
_entity_poly.type
_entity_poly.pdbx_seq_one_letter_code
_entity_poly.pdbx_strand_id
1 'polypeptide(L)'
;MDPSALRGKQSTEQAIAIHARVPRQEPALSRHRLARSALALALEHHTSITTLSAVGNYSSAAALLRPLMEAGACAFWIVYACPPPLLTMIMAGERDTPTLPKMLQSLRKVTGLEGVDRLAEMLPREGRYLDSYTHGGMSQLG
;
A
#
# COMPACT_ATOMS: atom_id res chain seq x y z
N MET A 1 -28.77 -0.12 12.97
CA MET A 1 -27.37 0.33 12.97
C MET A 1 -26.96 0.50 11.51
N ASP A 2 -26.41 1.65 11.11
CA ASP A 2 -26.06 1.95 9.71
C ASP A 2 -25.00 0.94 9.19
N PRO A 3 -25.24 0.24 8.07
CA PRO A 3 -24.29 -0.71 7.48
C PRO A 3 -22.90 -0.10 7.20
N SER A 4 -22.83 1.20 6.89
CA SER A 4 -21.58 1.91 6.63
C SER A 4 -20.73 2.08 7.90
N ALA A 5 -21.37 2.38 9.02
CA ALA A 5 -20.72 2.51 10.33
C ALA A 5 -20.17 1.17 10.84
N LEU A 6 -20.85 0.05 10.55
CA LEU A 6 -20.36 -1.30 10.82
C LEU A 6 -19.11 -1.66 10.02
N ARG A 7 -19.07 -1.32 8.73
CA ARG A 7 -17.89 -1.54 7.86
C ARG A 7 -16.70 -0.68 8.27
N GLY A 8 -16.93 0.56 8.70
CA GLY A 8 -15.89 1.44 9.22
C GLY A 8 -15.19 0.86 10.46
N LYS A 9 -15.97 0.37 11.45
CA LYS A 9 -15.42 -0.26 12.66
C LYS A 9 -14.61 -1.52 12.34
N GLN A 10 -15.15 -2.39 11.49
CA GLN A 10 -14.45 -3.61 11.07
C GLN A 10 -13.12 -3.30 10.37
N SER A 11 -13.10 -2.26 9.54
CA SER A 11 -11.89 -1.77 8.85
C SER A 11 -10.81 -1.28 9.81
N THR A 12 -11.19 -0.56 10.86
CA THR A 12 -10.28 -0.10 11.93
C THR A 12 -9.73 -1.27 12.75
N GLU A 13 -10.59 -2.22 13.12
CA GLU A 13 -10.19 -3.42 13.88
C GLU A 13 -9.18 -4.27 13.09
N GLN A 14 -9.39 -4.45 11.79
CA GLN A 14 -8.45 -5.13 10.91
C GLN A 14 -7.09 -4.44 10.87
N ALA A 15 -7.07 -3.10 10.75
CA ALA A 15 -5.83 -2.33 10.73
C ALA A 15 -5.03 -2.52 12.03
N ILE A 16 -5.67 -2.40 13.18
CA ILE A 16 -5.06 -2.62 14.50
C ILE A 16 -4.50 -4.03 14.59
N ALA A 17 -5.27 -5.03 14.16
CA ALA A 17 -4.89 -6.43 14.23
C ALA A 17 -3.71 -6.78 13.29
N ILE A 18 -3.58 -6.11 12.15
CA ILE A 18 -2.42 -6.25 11.25
C ILE A 18 -1.22 -5.54 11.88
N HIS A 19 -1.39 -4.32 12.39
CA HIS A 19 -0.33 -3.55 13.02
C HIS A 19 0.30 -4.28 14.21
N ALA A 20 -0.50 -4.99 15.00
CA ALA A 20 -0.05 -5.80 16.12
C ALA A 20 0.76 -7.04 15.71
N ARG A 21 0.57 -7.54 14.48
CA ARG A 21 1.28 -8.71 13.93
C ARG A 21 2.59 -8.34 13.24
N VAL A 22 2.84 -7.06 12.97
CA VAL A 22 4.11 -6.60 12.42
C VAL A 22 5.18 -6.70 13.53
N PRO A 23 6.21 -7.55 13.37
CA PRO A 23 7.24 -7.72 14.39
C PRO A 23 7.93 -6.40 14.72
N ARG A 24 8.08 -6.11 16.02
CA ARG A 24 8.71 -4.87 16.51
C ARG A 24 10.25 -4.91 16.47
N GLN A 25 10.84 -6.10 16.50
CA GLN A 25 12.29 -6.29 16.46
C GLN A 25 12.80 -6.33 15.01
N GLU A 26 13.93 -5.66 14.77
CA GLU A 26 14.56 -5.58 13.45
C GLU A 26 15.16 -6.93 13.04
N PRO A 27 14.71 -7.56 11.94
CA PRO A 27 15.53 -8.56 11.28
C PRO A 27 16.80 -7.85 10.76
N ALA A 28 17.97 -8.45 10.96
CA ALA A 28 19.26 -7.92 10.46
C ALA A 28 19.31 -7.73 8.93
N LEU A 29 18.31 -8.24 8.19
CA LEU A 29 18.24 -8.20 6.74
C LEU A 29 17.51 -6.95 6.23
N SER A 30 18.29 -6.13 5.55
CA SER A 30 17.97 -4.86 4.89
C SER A 30 16.62 -4.86 4.12
N ARG A 31 16.26 -5.97 3.46
CA ARG A 31 15.01 -6.18 2.70
C ARG A 31 13.74 -6.10 3.55
N HIS A 32 13.68 -6.88 4.63
CA HIS A 32 12.47 -6.99 5.45
C HIS A 32 12.20 -5.69 6.20
N ARG A 33 13.25 -4.94 6.55
CA ARG A 33 13.12 -3.60 7.13
C ARG A 33 12.41 -2.65 6.18
N LEU A 34 12.85 -2.59 4.91
CA LEU A 34 12.22 -1.71 3.91
C LEU A 34 10.77 -2.11 3.62
N ALA A 35 10.49 -3.42 3.48
CA ALA A 35 9.13 -3.92 3.30
C ALA A 35 8.21 -3.56 4.48
N ARG A 36 8.74 -3.64 5.71
CA ARG A 36 8.00 -3.28 6.92
C ARG A 36 7.67 -1.79 6.97
N SER A 37 8.60 -0.92 6.58
CA SER A 37 8.34 0.52 6.48
C SER A 37 7.25 0.83 5.45
N ALA A 38 7.29 0.19 4.28
CA ALA A 38 6.25 0.34 3.27
C ALA A 38 4.88 -0.16 3.77
N LEU A 39 4.85 -1.28 4.49
CA LEU A 39 3.60 -1.80 5.08
C LEU A 39 3.06 -0.90 6.19
N ALA A 40 3.94 -0.35 7.04
CA ALA A 40 3.54 0.60 8.07
C ALA A 40 2.90 1.86 7.46
N LEU A 41 3.48 2.39 6.39
CA LEU A 41 2.93 3.53 5.66
C LEU A 41 1.54 3.20 5.06
N ALA A 42 1.36 1.99 4.52
CA ALA A 42 0.05 1.53 4.05
C ALA A 42 -0.98 1.51 5.20
N LEU A 43 -0.62 0.97 6.37
CA LEU A 43 -1.51 0.95 7.54
C LEU A 43 -1.86 2.35 8.05
N GLU A 44 -0.92 3.29 7.99
CA GLU A 44 -1.15 4.68 8.37
C GLU A 44 -2.11 5.38 7.41
N HIS A 45 -1.95 5.19 6.09
CA HIS A 45 -2.90 5.67 5.10
C HIS A 45 -4.30 5.08 5.31
N HIS A 46 -4.41 3.78 5.57
CA HIS A 46 -5.69 3.13 5.85
C HIS A 46 -6.36 3.72 7.11
N THR A 47 -5.59 3.88 8.18
CA THR A 47 -6.09 4.50 9.42
C THR A 47 -6.60 5.92 9.15
N SER A 48 -5.84 6.71 8.37
CA SER A 48 -6.21 8.06 7.98
C SER A 48 -7.48 8.10 7.13
N ILE A 49 -7.64 7.18 6.17
CA ILE A 49 -8.86 7.01 5.36
C ILE A 49 -10.07 6.78 6.28
N THR A 50 -9.95 5.87 7.26
CA THR A 50 -11.06 5.59 8.19
C THR A 50 -11.41 6.79 9.05
N THR A 51 -10.41 7.51 9.58
CA THR A 51 -10.60 8.70 10.40
C THR A 51 -11.24 9.84 9.61
N LEU A 52 -10.72 10.13 8.42
CA LEU A 52 -11.24 11.19 7.54
C LEU A 52 -12.68 10.89 7.10
N SER A 53 -12.98 9.63 6.78
CA SER A 53 -14.32 9.21 6.42
C SER A 53 -15.30 9.37 7.59
N ALA A 54 -14.88 9.06 8.83
CA ALA A 54 -15.71 9.18 10.02
C ALA A 54 -16.12 10.63 10.34
N VAL A 55 -15.31 11.61 9.92
CA VAL A 55 -15.59 13.05 10.10
C VAL A 55 -16.17 13.71 8.84
N GLY A 56 -16.52 12.94 7.81
CA GLY A 56 -17.14 13.43 6.58
C GLY A 56 -16.18 14.03 5.54
N ASN A 57 -14.86 13.90 5.72
CA ASN A 57 -13.84 14.41 4.79
C ASN A 57 -13.57 13.41 3.65
N TYR A 58 -14.59 13.11 2.86
CA TYR A 58 -14.54 12.03 1.86
C TYR A 58 -13.52 12.27 0.74
N SER A 59 -13.36 13.51 0.27
CA SER A 59 -12.38 13.81 -0.79
C SER A 59 -10.95 13.60 -0.33
N SER A 60 -10.63 14.00 0.92
CA SER A 60 -9.31 13.76 1.52
C SER A 60 -9.09 12.27 1.78
N ALA A 61 -10.11 11.54 2.21
CA ALA A 61 -10.04 10.09 2.35
C ALA A 61 -9.81 9.41 0.99
N ALA A 62 -10.53 9.82 -0.05
CA ALA A 62 -10.37 9.28 -1.40
C ALA A 62 -8.95 9.50 -1.92
N ALA A 63 -8.37 10.70 -1.74
CA ALA A 63 -7.01 11.02 -2.19
C ALA A 63 -5.93 10.06 -1.62
N LEU A 64 -6.16 9.45 -0.45
CA LEU A 64 -5.24 8.51 0.18
C LEU A 64 -5.34 7.07 -0.35
N LEU A 65 -6.37 6.73 -1.15
CA LEU A 65 -6.55 5.38 -1.68
C LEU A 65 -5.38 4.92 -2.56
N ARG A 66 -4.84 5.82 -3.40
CA ARG A 66 -3.68 5.50 -4.25
C ARG A 66 -2.39 5.34 -3.43
N PRO A 67 -2.00 6.28 -2.54
CA PRO A 67 -0.86 6.07 -1.64
C PRO A 67 -0.95 4.78 -0.82
N LEU A 68 -2.13 4.43 -0.31
CA LEU A 68 -2.37 3.15 0.38
C LEU A 68 -1.98 1.96 -0.50
N MET A 69 -2.44 1.95 -1.76
CA MET A 69 -2.16 0.88 -2.70
C MET A 69 -0.71 0.85 -3.17
N GLU A 70 -0.09 2.01 -3.38
CA GLU A 70 1.35 2.13 -3.69
C GLU A 70 2.22 1.58 -2.57
N ALA A 71 1.96 1.98 -1.32
CA ALA A 71 2.70 1.50 -0.15
C ALA A 71 2.50 -0.01 0.07
N GLY A 72 1.26 -0.50 -0.06
CA GLY A 72 0.94 -1.92 0.04
C GLY A 72 1.66 -2.74 -1.04
N ALA A 73 1.51 -2.36 -2.32
CA ALA A 73 2.17 -3.04 -3.43
C ALA A 73 3.69 -3.02 -3.30
N CYS A 74 4.27 -1.91 -2.82
CA CYS A 74 5.69 -1.78 -2.55
C CYS A 74 6.17 -2.79 -1.50
N ALA A 75 5.44 -2.95 -0.39
CA ALA A 75 5.78 -3.92 0.65
C ALA A 75 5.84 -5.36 0.08
N PHE A 76 4.81 -5.79 -0.65
CA PHE A 76 4.80 -7.11 -1.29
C PHE A 76 5.89 -7.25 -2.35
N TRP A 77 6.09 -6.22 -3.18
CA TRP A 77 7.09 -6.24 -4.23
C TRP A 77 8.51 -6.36 -3.66
N ILE A 78 8.85 -5.62 -2.60
CA ILE A 78 10.14 -5.73 -1.91
C ILE A 78 10.40 -7.16 -1.43
N VAL A 79 9.39 -7.83 -0.88
CA VAL A 79 9.57 -9.18 -0.33
C VAL A 79 9.70 -10.22 -1.45
N TYR A 80 8.81 -10.17 -2.44
CA TYR A 80 8.59 -11.31 -3.34
C TYR A 80 9.12 -11.14 -4.76
N ALA A 81 9.35 -9.90 -5.21
CA ALA A 81 9.64 -9.63 -6.62
C ALA A 81 10.84 -8.71 -6.87
N CYS A 82 11.36 -8.02 -5.85
CA CYS A 82 12.48 -7.09 -5.97
C CYS A 82 13.83 -7.82 -6.14
N PRO A 83 14.56 -7.63 -7.26
CA PRO A 83 15.89 -8.22 -7.43
C PRO A 83 16.90 -7.68 -6.41
N PRO A 84 17.82 -8.50 -5.86
CA PRO A 84 18.83 -8.05 -4.89
C PRO A 84 19.69 -6.84 -5.33
N PRO A 85 20.13 -6.71 -6.60
CA PRO A 85 20.88 -5.54 -7.05
C PRO A 85 20.05 -4.25 -6.98
N LEU A 86 18.78 -4.32 -7.39
CA LEU A 86 17.87 -3.17 -7.35
C LEU A 86 17.55 -2.77 -5.91
N LEU A 87 17.36 -3.73 -5.01
CA LEU A 87 17.17 -3.45 -3.58
C LEU A 87 18.35 -2.66 -3.01
N THR A 88 19.59 -3.04 -3.37
CA THR A 88 20.80 -2.37 -2.88
C THR A 88 20.83 -0.90 -3.33
N MET A 89 20.53 -0.64 -4.61
CA MET A 89 20.44 0.71 -5.17
C MET A 89 19.34 1.54 -4.49
N ILE A 90 18.16 0.95 -4.23
CA ILE A 90 17.07 1.63 -3.52
C ILE A 90 17.49 2.00 -2.10
N MET A 91 18.14 1.08 -1.39
CA MET A 91 18.59 1.32 -0.02
C MET A 91 19.74 2.33 0.08
N ALA A 92 20.53 2.49 -0.98
CA ALA A 92 21.54 3.52 -1.11
C ALA A 92 20.97 4.89 -1.54
N GLY A 93 19.67 4.97 -1.89
CA GLY A 93 19.05 6.19 -2.41
C GLY A 93 19.41 6.51 -3.86
N GLU A 94 20.00 5.55 -4.59
CA GLU A 94 20.43 5.72 -5.98
C GLU A 94 19.29 5.45 -6.99
N ARG A 95 18.22 4.78 -6.54
CA ARG A 95 17.04 4.43 -7.33
C ARG A 95 15.77 4.54 -6.50
N ASP A 96 14.71 5.04 -7.11
CA ASP A 96 13.38 4.95 -6.54
C ASP A 96 12.76 3.55 -6.73
N THR A 97 11.74 3.26 -5.95
CA THR A 97 10.87 2.10 -6.18
C THR A 97 10.14 2.24 -7.52
N PRO A 98 9.83 1.14 -8.22
CA PRO A 98 9.06 1.21 -9.46
C PRO A 98 7.67 1.81 -9.24
N THR A 99 7.05 2.28 -10.32
CA THR A 99 5.66 2.73 -10.28
C THR A 99 4.70 1.60 -9.93
N LEU A 100 3.52 1.91 -9.39
CA LEU A 100 2.49 0.93 -9.04
C LEU A 100 2.22 -0.12 -10.15
N PRO A 101 2.00 0.28 -11.43
CA PRO A 101 1.78 -0.70 -12.49
C PRO A 101 2.96 -1.66 -12.70
N LYS A 102 4.20 -1.16 -12.59
CA LYS A 102 5.41 -1.98 -12.75
C LYS A 102 5.58 -2.94 -11.58
N MET A 103 5.39 -2.49 -10.34
CA MET A 103 5.45 -3.34 -9.15
C MET A 103 4.46 -4.51 -9.26
N LEU A 104 3.24 -4.23 -9.72
CA LEU A 104 2.20 -5.24 -9.84
C LEU A 104 2.42 -6.19 -11.02
N GLN A 105 2.95 -5.69 -12.13
CA GLN A 105 3.37 -6.56 -13.24
C GLN A 105 4.46 -7.54 -12.78
N SER A 106 5.40 -7.11 -11.94
CA SER A 106 6.40 -7.98 -11.34
C SER A 106 5.77 -8.98 -10.37
N LEU A 107 4.84 -8.55 -9.53
CA LEU A 107 4.14 -9.41 -8.57
C LEU A 107 3.29 -10.49 -9.24
N ARG A 108 2.67 -10.21 -10.39
CA ARG A 108 1.94 -11.19 -11.21
C ARG A 108 2.76 -12.40 -11.67
N LYS A 109 4.08 -12.25 -11.71
CA LYS A 109 5.00 -13.34 -12.08
C LYS A 109 5.33 -14.24 -10.91
N VAL A 110 4.98 -13.83 -9.69
CA VAL A 110 5.11 -14.62 -8.47
C VAL A 110 3.84 -15.44 -8.30
N THR A 111 3.96 -16.76 -8.31
CA THR A 111 2.82 -17.68 -8.14
C THR A 111 2.77 -18.25 -6.73
N GLY A 112 1.57 -18.66 -6.29
CA GLY A 112 1.39 -19.39 -5.02
C GLY A 112 1.28 -18.51 -3.77
N LEU A 113 0.96 -17.21 -3.93
CA LEU A 113 0.73 -16.28 -2.82
C LEU A 113 -0.65 -15.67 -2.94
N GLU A 114 -1.63 -16.25 -2.25
CA GLU A 114 -3.05 -15.88 -2.34
C GLU A 114 -3.31 -14.36 -2.17
N GLY A 115 -2.56 -13.68 -1.30
CA GLY A 115 -2.68 -12.23 -1.10
C GLY A 115 -2.14 -11.39 -2.27
N VAL A 116 -1.13 -11.89 -2.99
CA VAL A 116 -0.56 -11.25 -4.17
C VAL A 116 -1.48 -11.43 -5.38
N ASP A 117 -2.10 -12.60 -5.51
CA ASP A 117 -3.05 -12.91 -6.58
C ASP A 117 -4.26 -11.97 -6.53
N ARG A 118 -4.85 -11.75 -5.35
CA ARG A 118 -5.98 -10.80 -5.20
C ARG A 118 -5.59 -9.36 -5.53
N LEU A 119 -4.40 -8.91 -5.10
CA LEU A 119 -3.88 -7.57 -5.43
C LEU A 119 -3.67 -7.41 -6.95
N ALA A 120 -3.16 -8.45 -7.59
CA ALA A 120 -2.92 -8.48 -9.03
C ALA A 120 -4.22 -8.55 -9.88
N GLU A 121 -5.31 -9.07 -9.30
CA GLU A 121 -6.64 -9.15 -9.91
C GLU A 121 -7.47 -7.87 -9.75
N MET A 122 -7.37 -7.21 -8.59
CA MET A 122 -8.14 -5.99 -8.29
C MET A 122 -7.72 -4.83 -9.20
N LEU A 123 -6.45 -4.76 -9.59
CA LEU A 123 -5.89 -3.53 -10.16
C LEU A 123 -6.27 -3.18 -11.60
N PRO A 124 -6.37 -4.11 -12.55
CA PRO A 124 -6.87 -3.80 -13.90
C PRO A 124 -8.30 -3.27 -13.88
N ARG A 125 -9.08 -3.64 -12.86
CA ARG A 125 -10.48 -3.19 -12.69
C ARG A 125 -10.56 -1.82 -12.04
N GLU A 126 -9.86 -1.64 -10.92
CA GLU A 126 -10.04 -0.46 -10.06
C GLU A 126 -8.95 0.62 -10.26
N GLY A 127 -7.80 0.26 -10.80
CA GLY A 127 -6.64 1.16 -10.92
C GLY A 127 -6.86 2.38 -11.82
N ARG A 128 -7.83 2.31 -12.74
CA ARG A 128 -8.24 3.46 -13.58
C ARG A 128 -8.87 4.60 -12.79
N TYR A 129 -9.41 4.31 -11.61
CA TYR A 129 -10.04 5.30 -10.72
C TYR A 129 -9.03 5.93 -9.75
N LEU A 130 -7.79 5.46 -9.78
CA LEU A 130 -6.71 5.87 -8.88
C LEU A 130 -5.61 6.57 -9.66
N ASP A 131 -5.99 7.43 -10.61
CA ASP A 131 -5.04 8.21 -11.38
C ASP A 131 -4.38 9.31 -10.53
N SER A 132 -3.30 9.89 -11.05
CA SER A 132 -2.52 10.92 -10.35
C SER A 132 -3.26 12.25 -10.28
N TYR A 133 -4.30 12.48 -11.08
CA TYR A 133 -5.09 13.71 -11.07
C TYR A 133 -5.96 13.80 -9.81
N THR A 134 -6.48 12.69 -9.29
CA THR A 134 -7.34 12.71 -8.09
C THR A 134 -6.61 12.39 -6.79
N HIS A 135 -5.37 11.86 -6.84
CA HIS A 135 -4.72 11.24 -5.67
C HIS A 135 -3.28 11.72 -5.40
N GLY A 136 -3.01 13.02 -5.49
CA GLY A 136 -1.72 13.59 -5.04
C GLY A 136 -0.71 13.93 -6.13
N GLY A 137 -1.07 13.90 -7.42
CA GLY A 137 -0.17 14.30 -8.50
C GLY A 137 -0.08 15.81 -8.68
N MET A 138 1.03 16.28 -9.27
CA MET A 138 1.24 17.70 -9.64
C MET A 138 0.07 18.31 -10.45
N SER A 139 -0.66 17.47 -11.18
CA SER A 139 -1.90 17.82 -11.88
C SER A 139 -2.99 18.42 -11.00
N GLN A 140 -2.95 18.22 -9.68
CA GLN A 140 -3.88 18.81 -8.72
C GLN A 140 -3.63 20.30 -8.45
N LEU A 141 -2.43 20.80 -8.77
CA LEU A 141 -2.02 22.17 -8.48
C LEU A 141 -2.25 23.14 -9.64
N GLY A 142 -2.65 22.63 -10.82
CA GLY A 142 -2.75 23.41 -12.07
C GLY A 142 -1.46 23.38 -12.86
#